data_AF-Q090R1-F1
#
_entry.id   AF-Q090R1-F1
#
_cell.length_a   1.000
_cell.length_b   1.000
_cell.length_c   1.000
_cell.angle_alpha   90.00
_cell.angle_beta   90.00
_cell.angle_gamma   90.00
#
_symmetry.space_group_name_H-M   'P 1'
#
loop_
_entity.id
_entity.type
_entity.pdbx_description
1 polymer ?
#
loop_
_entity_poly.entity_id
_entity_poly.type
_entity_poly.pdbx_seq_one_letter_code
_entity_poly.pdbx_strand_id
1 'polypeptide(L)'
;MSLRPVEVEQVVVEAGTRLVGAVVQKAWCPLPRLAYLEMRVPGRSFLLCLCAEGELARVSVAADRFPTPGEPAPFQRWLRQELTGFKLKSAEWREAERAVVLEFHREEEGSRRLVLELASPAGLVLLSASHRVLMLSGEGLAQRRGLHPGAEWVPPPPLPPEALEKARSAPSRLQPEAEDFAPHAQAAERLLGQKDRRSRAESIRRRLALPYRARLKRSGRTLEKVRAEAARGPDAEEHRRLGELLSQNLHRLRRGATEATLTAYTESGMEEVRVKLDPKRGPKEQVDWHFHQYKRLLRGVEQARRREAELAREVAQAREAIEQLERMEEAALLAQAEVLQLPTGEEGPPEGRPYKEYVGHGGQRIWVGRGAEDNDTLSFKVARPYHLWLHARGQPGSHVVVPLEKGMEVPQEVLLDAAHLALHHSGAKGEPRGEVSYVPVKFLRKVKGAAPGQVLYSREKTFQVRMEPDRLERLLKTRHTEPAPS
;
A
#
# COMPACT_ATOMS: atom_id res chain seq x y z
N MET A 1 4.58 -14.57 -20.91
CA MET A 1 5.67 -15.55 -20.95
C MET A 1 7.01 -14.85 -21.19
N SER A 2 7.98 -15.05 -20.29
CA SER A 2 9.37 -14.60 -20.39
C SER A 2 10.13 -15.29 -21.53
N LEU A 3 11.41 -14.95 -21.72
CA LEU A 3 12.28 -15.73 -22.58
C LEU A 3 12.41 -17.19 -22.08
N ARG A 4 12.44 -18.12 -23.04
CA ARG A 4 12.75 -19.54 -22.84
C ARG A 4 14.26 -19.72 -22.66
N PRO A 5 14.74 -20.79 -22.02
CA PRO A 5 16.18 -21.01 -21.85
C PRO A 5 16.97 -20.98 -23.16
N VAL A 6 16.45 -21.57 -24.24
CA VAL A 6 17.06 -21.52 -25.58
C VAL A 6 17.17 -20.09 -26.12
N GLU A 7 16.19 -19.23 -25.83
CA GLU A 7 16.19 -17.84 -26.28
C GLU A 7 17.16 -17.00 -25.45
N VAL A 8 17.25 -17.24 -24.13
CA VAL A 8 18.24 -16.60 -23.27
C VAL A 8 19.65 -16.99 -23.70
N GLU A 9 19.90 -18.28 -23.95
CA GLU A 9 21.18 -18.78 -24.45
C GLU A 9 21.57 -18.12 -25.77
N GLN A 10 20.67 -18.11 -26.77
CA GLN A 10 20.90 -17.44 -28.06
C GLN A 10 21.32 -15.98 -27.88
N VAL A 11 20.61 -15.22 -27.04
CA VAL A 11 20.90 -13.81 -26.78
C VAL A 11 22.23 -13.62 -26.05
N VAL A 12 22.50 -14.43 -25.02
CA VAL A 12 23.70 -14.28 -24.19
C VAL A 12 24.96 -14.69 -24.95
N VAL A 13 24.90 -15.77 -25.75
CA VAL A 13 25.99 -16.17 -26.65
C VAL A 13 26.27 -15.09 -27.70
N GLU A 14 25.23 -14.50 -28.29
CA GLU A 14 25.38 -13.39 -29.22
C GLU A 14 26.00 -12.16 -28.54
N ALA A 15 25.56 -11.82 -27.33
CA ALA A 15 26.17 -10.73 -26.55
C ALA A 15 27.65 -11.02 -26.25
N GLY A 16 28.00 -12.25 -25.89
CA GLY A 16 29.38 -12.70 -25.70
C GLY A 16 30.24 -12.65 -26.97
N THR A 17 29.62 -12.72 -28.16
CA THR A 17 30.33 -12.64 -29.44
C THR A 17 30.46 -11.21 -29.94
N ARG A 18 29.42 -10.38 -29.78
CA ARG A 18 29.31 -9.07 -30.43
C ARG A 18 29.57 -7.88 -29.51
N LEU A 19 29.41 -8.04 -28.20
CA LEU A 19 29.59 -6.96 -27.21
C LEU A 19 30.84 -7.15 -26.35
N VAL A 20 31.57 -8.27 -26.44
CA VAL A 20 32.86 -8.39 -25.76
C VAL A 20 33.82 -7.33 -26.29
N GLY A 21 34.53 -6.68 -25.36
CA GLY A 21 35.35 -5.49 -25.61
C GLY A 21 34.56 -4.17 -25.56
N ALA A 22 33.23 -4.20 -25.55
CA ALA A 22 32.42 -2.99 -25.45
C ALA A 22 32.59 -2.33 -24.08
N VAL A 23 32.72 -1.00 -24.07
CA VAL A 23 32.92 -0.20 -22.86
C VAL A 23 31.58 0.31 -22.34
N VAL A 24 31.29 0.13 -21.06
CA VAL A 24 30.11 0.73 -20.42
C VAL A 24 30.31 2.25 -20.32
N GLN A 25 29.48 3.04 -21.00
CA GLN A 25 29.51 4.51 -20.95
C GLN A 25 28.62 5.06 -19.83
N LYS A 26 27.45 4.44 -19.65
CA LYS A 26 26.44 4.86 -18.68
C LYS A 26 25.66 3.66 -18.20
N ALA A 27 25.13 3.77 -16.98
CA ALA A 27 24.25 2.77 -16.39
C ALA A 27 23.02 3.41 -15.77
N TRP A 28 21.88 2.72 -15.88
CA TRP A 28 20.61 3.08 -15.26
C TRP A 28 19.98 1.86 -14.59
N CYS A 29 19.26 2.09 -13.50
CA CYS A 29 18.40 1.10 -12.84
C CYS A 29 17.08 1.81 -12.50
N PRO A 30 16.20 2.05 -13.49
CA PRO A 30 14.98 2.82 -13.26
C PRO A 30 13.99 2.14 -12.30
N LEU A 31 14.02 0.80 -12.22
CA LEU A 31 13.16 0.00 -11.34
C LEU A 31 13.99 -1.13 -10.70
N PRO A 32 13.54 -1.73 -9.57
CA PRO A 32 14.34 -2.69 -8.80
C PRO A 32 14.81 -3.95 -9.57
N ARG A 33 14.11 -4.33 -10.63
CA ARG A 33 14.42 -5.50 -11.46
C ARG A 33 14.77 -5.13 -12.90
N LEU A 34 15.09 -3.87 -13.18
CA LEU A 34 15.36 -3.40 -14.54
C LEU A 34 16.59 -2.50 -14.54
N ALA A 35 17.62 -2.92 -15.27
CA ALA A 35 18.80 -2.12 -15.54
C ALA A 35 19.07 -1.97 -17.03
N TYR A 36 19.73 -0.87 -17.38
CA TYR A 36 20.23 -0.59 -18.72
C TYR A 36 21.69 -0.20 -18.65
N LEU A 37 22.51 -0.72 -19.55
CA LEU A 37 23.91 -0.32 -19.75
C LEU A 37 24.08 0.23 -21.17
N GLU A 38 24.59 1.46 -21.29
CA GLU A 38 25.01 2.00 -22.59
C GLU A 38 26.39 1.41 -22.94
N MET A 39 26.42 0.45 -23.85
CA MET A 39 27.60 -0.29 -24.28
C MET A 39 28.17 0.31 -25.56
N ARG A 40 29.41 0.82 -25.51
CA ARG A 40 30.14 1.40 -26.65
C ARG A 40 31.04 0.37 -27.29
N VAL A 41 30.76 0.03 -28.55
CA VAL A 41 31.71 -0.65 -29.45
C VAL A 41 32.32 0.39 -30.40
N PRO A 42 33.33 0.10 -31.22
CA PRO A 42 33.76 1.04 -32.27
C PRO A 42 32.61 1.47 -33.19
N GLY A 43 32.51 2.77 -33.50
CA GLY A 43 31.50 3.31 -34.43
C GLY A 43 30.07 3.52 -33.89
N ARG A 44 29.61 2.78 -32.87
CA ARG A 44 28.29 3.00 -32.24
C ARG A 44 28.14 2.62 -30.76
N SER A 45 27.01 3.00 -30.16
CA SER A 45 26.59 2.62 -28.81
C SER A 45 25.27 1.85 -28.84
N PHE A 46 25.09 0.95 -27.88
CA PHE A 46 23.88 0.15 -27.70
C PHE A 46 23.36 0.26 -26.29
N LEU A 47 22.06 0.06 -26.12
CA LEU A 47 21.46 0.02 -24.81
C LEU A 47 21.16 -1.45 -24.44
N LEU A 48 22.05 -2.07 -23.68
CA LEU A 48 21.85 -3.42 -23.17
C LEU A 48 20.84 -3.38 -22.01
N CYS A 49 19.70 -4.03 -22.17
CA CYS A 49 18.64 -4.16 -21.18
C CYS A 49 18.80 -5.48 -20.40
N LEU A 50 18.74 -5.38 -19.08
CA LEU A 50 18.78 -6.47 -18.10
C LEU A 50 17.51 -6.39 -17.26
N CYS A 51 16.51 -7.21 -17.59
CA CYS A 51 15.23 -7.25 -16.91
C CYS A 51 15.07 -8.59 -16.17
N ALA A 52 14.82 -8.55 -14.87
CA ALA A 52 14.53 -9.70 -14.02
C ALA A 52 13.03 -9.80 -13.66
N GLU A 53 12.17 -9.03 -14.32
CA GLU A 53 10.76 -8.88 -13.95
C GLU A 53 9.90 -10.04 -14.48
N GLY A 54 9.77 -11.13 -13.74
CA GLY A 54 8.79 -12.19 -13.98
C GLY A 54 8.66 -12.59 -15.46
N GLU A 55 7.47 -12.43 -16.04
CA GLU A 55 7.22 -12.76 -17.45
C GLU A 55 7.87 -11.82 -18.49
N LEU A 56 8.51 -10.74 -18.06
CA LEU A 56 9.21 -9.76 -18.89
C LEU A 56 10.74 -9.93 -18.79
N ALA A 57 11.18 -10.93 -18.01
CA ALA A 57 12.58 -11.22 -17.81
C ALA A 57 13.30 -11.50 -19.13
N ARG A 58 14.38 -10.76 -19.37
CA ARG A 58 15.18 -10.83 -20.60
C ARG A 58 16.54 -10.15 -20.44
N VAL A 59 17.48 -10.60 -21.27
CA VAL A 59 18.58 -9.78 -21.77
C VAL A 59 18.21 -9.37 -23.18
N SER A 60 18.47 -8.13 -23.58
CA SER A 60 18.12 -7.65 -24.93
C SER A 60 18.85 -6.36 -25.27
N VAL A 61 18.83 -5.95 -26.54
CA VAL A 61 19.29 -4.62 -26.97
C VAL A 61 18.05 -3.75 -27.19
N ALA A 62 17.85 -2.80 -26.28
CA ALA A 62 16.72 -1.90 -26.28
C ALA A 62 16.90 -0.72 -27.25
N ALA A 63 15.81 -0.27 -27.88
CA ALA A 63 15.81 0.95 -28.70
C ALA A 63 15.87 2.22 -27.82
N ASP A 64 15.19 2.17 -26.68
CA ASP A 64 15.12 3.25 -25.70
C ASP A 64 14.98 2.68 -24.29
N ARG A 65 15.36 3.47 -23.29
CA ARG A 65 15.28 3.11 -21.88
C ARG A 65 13.95 3.55 -21.29
N PHE A 66 13.46 2.79 -20.32
CA PHE A 66 12.40 3.25 -19.43
C PHE A 66 12.87 4.53 -18.68
N PRO A 67 12.01 5.55 -18.51
CA PRO A 67 12.35 6.76 -17.78
C PRO A 67 12.84 6.45 -16.37
N THR A 68 13.90 7.14 -15.93
CA THR A 68 14.38 7.00 -14.55
C THR A 68 13.47 7.83 -13.66
N PRO A 69 12.71 7.21 -12.73
CA PRO A 69 11.81 7.96 -11.87
C PRO A 69 12.60 8.67 -10.77
N GLY A 70 12.36 9.97 -10.57
CA GLY A 70 12.91 10.73 -9.45
C GLY A 70 14.42 10.64 -9.30
N GLU A 71 14.87 10.51 -8.04
CA GLU A 71 16.29 10.36 -7.74
C GLU A 71 16.83 8.96 -8.11
N PRO A 72 18.08 8.86 -8.62
CA PRO A 72 18.72 7.58 -8.89
C PRO A 72 18.72 6.64 -7.69
N ALA A 73 18.15 5.44 -7.88
CA ALA A 73 18.19 4.37 -6.90
C ALA A 73 19.64 4.07 -6.46
N PRO A 74 19.88 3.66 -5.20
CA PRO A 74 21.22 3.33 -4.71
C PRO A 74 21.99 2.36 -5.62
N PHE A 75 21.32 1.32 -6.13
CA PHE A 75 21.93 0.36 -7.06
C PHE A 75 22.40 1.01 -8.37
N GLN A 76 21.68 2.00 -8.91
CA GLN A 76 22.12 2.73 -10.10
C GLN A 76 23.42 3.50 -9.85
N ARG A 77 23.58 4.09 -8.66
CA ARG A 77 24.82 4.80 -8.29
C ARG A 77 26.01 3.83 -8.26
N TRP A 78 25.82 2.66 -7.65
CA TRP A 78 26.81 1.58 -7.63
C TRP A 78 27.15 1.08 -9.03
N LEU A 79 26.16 0.84 -9.91
CA LEU A 79 26.44 0.45 -11.30
C LEU A 79 27.30 1.48 -12.02
N ARG A 80 27.03 2.77 -11.83
CA ARG A 80 27.83 3.84 -12.46
C ARG A 80 29.24 3.87 -11.90
N GLN A 81 29.38 3.78 -10.58
CA GLN A 81 30.67 3.81 -9.91
C GLN A 81 31.56 2.62 -10.30
N GLU A 82 30.99 1.42 -10.37
CA GLU A 82 31.76 0.18 -10.50
C GLU A 82 31.86 -0.36 -11.92
N LEU A 83 31.01 0.08 -12.87
CA LEU A 83 31.02 -0.43 -14.23
C LEU A 83 31.34 0.62 -15.29
N THR A 84 31.15 1.93 -15.04
CA THR A 84 31.46 2.94 -16.06
C THR A 84 32.95 2.91 -16.42
N GLY A 85 33.25 2.83 -17.71
CA GLY A 85 34.62 2.68 -18.22
C GLY A 85 35.13 1.24 -18.27
N PHE A 86 34.42 0.26 -17.68
CA PHE A 86 34.81 -1.14 -17.77
C PHE A 86 34.43 -1.72 -19.14
N LYS A 87 35.26 -2.66 -19.61
CA LYS A 87 35.02 -3.44 -20.83
C LYS A 87 34.30 -4.74 -20.47
N LEU A 88 33.30 -5.13 -21.26
CA LEU A 88 32.72 -6.46 -21.16
C LEU A 88 33.77 -7.50 -21.60
N LYS A 89 34.06 -8.47 -20.73
CA LYS A 89 35.01 -9.54 -20.97
C LYS A 89 34.32 -10.85 -21.37
N SER A 90 33.20 -11.16 -20.74
CA SER A 90 32.40 -12.34 -21.10
C SER A 90 30.93 -12.18 -20.70
N ALA A 91 30.07 -12.97 -21.34
CA ALA A 91 28.67 -13.13 -21.01
C ALA A 91 28.35 -14.63 -20.96
N GLU A 92 27.82 -15.11 -19.83
CA GLU A 92 27.58 -16.54 -19.58
C GLU A 92 26.12 -16.77 -19.17
N TRP A 93 25.47 -17.76 -19.79
CA TRP A 93 24.16 -18.24 -19.36
C TRP A 93 24.34 -19.51 -18.52
N ARG A 94 24.08 -19.42 -17.22
CA ARG A 94 24.12 -20.55 -16.29
C ARG A 94 22.72 -21.12 -16.15
N GLU A 95 22.36 -22.01 -17.06
CA GLU A 95 20.99 -22.47 -17.21
C GLU A 95 20.42 -23.16 -15.97
N ALA A 96 21.19 -24.08 -15.36
CA ALA A 96 20.78 -24.78 -14.15
C ALA A 96 20.46 -23.81 -13.01
N GLU A 97 21.30 -22.78 -12.86
CA GLU A 97 21.20 -21.73 -11.85
C GLU A 97 20.18 -20.65 -12.22
N ARG A 98 19.73 -20.60 -13.48
CA ARG A 98 18.90 -19.55 -14.07
C ARG A 98 19.50 -18.16 -13.85
N ALA A 99 20.79 -18.01 -14.14
CA ALA A 99 21.51 -16.76 -13.97
C ALA A 99 22.27 -16.38 -15.24
N VAL A 100 22.20 -15.11 -15.63
CA VAL A 100 23.12 -14.55 -16.63
C VAL A 100 24.22 -13.81 -15.90
N VAL A 101 25.47 -14.13 -16.20
CA VAL A 101 26.65 -13.52 -15.59
C VAL A 101 27.40 -12.74 -16.65
N LEU A 102 27.51 -11.42 -16.46
CA LEU A 102 28.32 -10.54 -17.30
C LEU A 102 29.60 -10.18 -16.53
N GLU A 103 30.76 -10.57 -17.04
CA GLU A 103 32.06 -10.20 -16.47
C GLU A 103 32.60 -8.95 -17.16
N PHE A 104 32.96 -7.97 -16.37
CA PHE A 104 33.54 -6.71 -16.78
C PHE A 104 34.95 -6.57 -16.21
N HIS A 105 35.83 -5.88 -16.93
CA HIS A 105 37.20 -5.65 -16.49
C HIS A 105 37.68 -4.25 -16.86
N ARG A 106 38.50 -3.68 -15.97
CA ARG A 106 39.31 -2.49 -16.20
C ARG A 106 40.70 -2.72 -15.59
N GLU A 107 41.76 -2.42 -16.35
CA GLU A 107 43.14 -2.80 -16.02
C GLU A 107 43.56 -2.40 -14.59
N GLU A 108 43.24 -1.17 -14.18
CA GLU A 108 43.62 -0.62 -12.87
C GLU A 108 42.68 -1.02 -11.72
N GLU A 109 41.43 -1.41 -12.00
CA GLU A 109 40.36 -1.56 -10.99
C GLU A 109 39.87 -3.02 -10.83
N GLY A 110 40.42 -3.93 -11.64
CA GLY A 110 40.17 -5.36 -11.59
C GLY A 110 38.90 -5.79 -12.34
N SER A 111 38.31 -6.91 -11.93
CA SER A 111 37.08 -7.43 -12.52
C SER A 111 35.85 -7.09 -11.68
N ARG A 112 34.69 -7.00 -12.33
CA ARG A 112 33.37 -6.91 -11.72
C ARG A 112 32.43 -7.87 -12.42
N ARG A 113 31.43 -8.37 -11.72
CA ARG A 113 30.37 -9.16 -12.36
C ARG A 113 29.01 -8.58 -12.09
N LEU A 114 28.21 -8.43 -13.14
CA LEU A 114 26.80 -8.12 -13.01
C LEU A 114 26.01 -9.39 -13.31
N VAL A 115 25.30 -9.86 -12.29
CA VAL A 115 24.47 -11.06 -12.35
C VAL A 115 23.02 -10.65 -12.48
N LEU A 116 22.36 -11.17 -13.49
CA LEU A 116 20.91 -11.16 -13.64
C LEU A 116 20.37 -12.52 -13.19
N GLU A 117 19.79 -12.57 -11.99
CA GLU A 117 19.17 -13.78 -11.47
C GLU A 117 17.70 -13.84 -11.91
N LEU A 118 17.36 -14.91 -12.63
CA LEU A 118 16.00 -15.16 -13.14
C LEU A 118 15.21 -16.16 -12.28
N ALA A 119 15.88 -16.86 -11.36
CA ALA A 119 15.22 -17.67 -10.34
C ALA A 119 14.49 -16.76 -9.34
N SER A 120 13.34 -17.19 -8.83
CA SER A 120 12.62 -16.45 -7.78
C SER A 120 13.33 -16.61 -6.42
N PRO A 121 13.57 -15.53 -5.65
CA PRO A 121 13.31 -14.13 -6.01
C PRO A 121 14.29 -13.62 -7.07
N ALA A 122 13.77 -13.00 -8.13
CA ALA A 122 14.57 -12.51 -9.25
C ALA A 122 15.09 -11.08 -8.99
N GLY A 123 16.24 -10.76 -9.57
CA GLY A 123 16.84 -9.43 -9.47
C GLY A 123 18.24 -9.33 -10.05
N LEU A 124 18.94 -8.29 -9.64
CA LEU A 124 20.26 -7.90 -10.12
C LEU A 124 21.24 -7.90 -8.96
N VAL A 125 22.43 -8.46 -9.16
CA VAL A 125 23.50 -8.50 -8.16
C VAL A 125 24.79 -8.04 -8.79
N LEU A 126 25.45 -7.06 -8.17
CA LEU A 126 26.76 -6.58 -8.59
C LEU A 126 27.83 -7.17 -7.65
N LEU A 127 28.83 -7.82 -8.22
CA LEU A 127 29.89 -8.52 -7.48
C LEU A 127 31.27 -7.89 -7.72
N SER A 128 32.10 -7.95 -6.67
CA SER A 128 33.51 -7.61 -6.71
C SER A 128 34.35 -8.67 -7.46
N ALA A 129 35.63 -8.37 -7.67
CA ALA A 129 36.59 -9.34 -8.19
C ALA A 129 36.72 -10.59 -7.31
N SER A 130 36.49 -10.46 -6.00
CA SER A 130 36.51 -11.55 -5.02
C SER A 130 35.16 -12.27 -4.85
N HIS A 131 34.25 -12.11 -5.81
CA HIS A 131 32.89 -12.71 -5.79
C HIS A 131 32.02 -12.30 -4.58
N ARG A 132 32.35 -11.17 -3.95
CA ARG A 132 31.52 -10.62 -2.86
C ARG A 132 30.49 -9.65 -3.42
N VAL A 133 29.30 -9.67 -2.84
CA VAL A 133 28.21 -8.75 -3.21
C VAL A 133 28.63 -7.32 -2.88
N LEU A 134 28.68 -6.45 -3.89
CA LEU A 134 28.85 -5.00 -3.69
C LEU A 134 27.50 -4.35 -3.42
N MET A 135 26.51 -4.68 -4.25
CA MET A 135 25.14 -4.20 -4.11
C MET A 135 24.18 -5.15 -4.83
N LEU A 136 22.89 -5.07 -4.49
CA LEU A 136 21.82 -5.83 -5.12
C LEU A 136 20.56 -4.98 -5.32
N SER A 137 19.74 -5.37 -6.27
CA SER A 137 18.44 -4.77 -6.57
C SER A 137 17.42 -5.84 -6.89
N GLY A 138 16.24 -5.76 -6.26
CA GLY A 138 15.16 -6.71 -6.49
C GLY A 138 14.28 -6.84 -5.25
N GLU A 139 12.97 -6.83 -5.44
CA GLU A 139 12.03 -6.93 -4.32
C GLU A 139 12.15 -8.28 -3.61
N GLY A 140 12.45 -8.24 -2.31
CA GLY A 140 12.60 -9.43 -1.46
C GLY A 140 13.87 -10.25 -1.72
N LEU A 141 14.72 -9.87 -2.69
CA LEU A 141 15.94 -10.62 -3.05
C LEU A 141 16.89 -10.76 -1.85
N ALA A 142 17.24 -9.63 -1.23
CA ALA A 142 18.14 -9.58 -0.09
C ALA A 142 17.66 -10.48 1.07
N GLN A 143 16.40 -10.32 1.46
CA GLN A 143 15.82 -11.02 2.61
C GLN A 143 15.70 -12.53 2.37
N ARG A 144 15.15 -12.93 1.21
CA ARG A 144 14.87 -14.35 0.92
C ARG A 144 16.11 -15.16 0.55
N ARG A 145 17.17 -14.51 0.05
CA ARG A 145 18.45 -15.16 -0.27
C ARG A 145 19.53 -14.93 0.79
N GLY A 146 19.26 -14.14 1.84
CA GLY A 146 20.24 -13.78 2.85
C GLY A 146 21.43 -12.96 2.31
N LEU A 147 21.27 -12.32 1.13
CA LEU A 147 22.32 -11.57 0.47
C LEU A 147 22.38 -10.12 0.98
N HIS A 148 23.58 -9.64 1.25
CA HIS A 148 23.87 -8.28 1.68
C HIS A 148 25.25 -7.85 1.18
N PRO A 149 25.57 -6.54 1.09
CA PRO A 149 26.91 -6.09 0.75
C PRO A 149 28.00 -6.74 1.63
N GLY A 150 29.04 -7.29 1.00
CA GLY A 150 30.10 -8.07 1.63
C GLY A 150 29.84 -9.58 1.72
N ALA A 151 28.58 -10.04 1.55
CA ALA A 151 28.26 -11.46 1.53
C ALA A 151 28.90 -12.15 0.32
N GLU A 152 29.14 -13.46 0.45
CA GLU A 152 29.48 -14.28 -0.71
C GLU A 152 28.23 -14.52 -1.56
N TRP A 153 28.35 -14.35 -2.87
CA TRP A 153 27.26 -14.69 -3.76
C TRP A 153 27.26 -16.19 -4.03
N VAL A 154 26.16 -16.85 -3.63
CA VAL A 154 25.89 -18.25 -3.94
C VAL A 154 24.77 -18.30 -4.98
N PRO A 155 24.95 -19.01 -6.10
CA PRO A 155 23.92 -19.10 -7.13
C PRO A 155 22.63 -19.74 -6.62
N PRO A 156 21.48 -19.51 -7.29
CA PRO A 156 20.25 -20.21 -6.96
C PRO A 156 20.41 -21.74 -7.07
N PRO A 157 19.62 -22.52 -6.30
CA PRO A 157 19.64 -23.98 -6.41
C PRO A 157 19.43 -24.43 -7.86
N PRO A 158 20.27 -25.37 -8.34
CA PRO A 158 20.21 -25.83 -9.72
C PRO A 158 18.92 -26.58 -10.00
N LEU A 159 18.39 -26.42 -11.20
CA LEU A 159 17.27 -27.24 -11.67
C LEU A 159 17.72 -28.70 -11.92
N PRO A 160 16.85 -29.69 -11.67
CA PRO A 160 17.14 -31.07 -12.02
C PRO A 160 17.20 -31.24 -13.55
N PRO A 161 17.97 -32.21 -14.08
CA PRO A 161 18.15 -32.41 -15.51
C PRO A 161 16.83 -32.53 -16.30
N GLU A 162 15.85 -33.27 -15.78
CA GLU A 162 14.53 -33.44 -16.41
C GLU A 162 13.78 -32.11 -16.58
N ALA A 163 13.92 -31.19 -15.63
CA ALA A 163 13.30 -29.87 -15.71
C ALA A 163 13.99 -28.99 -16.77
N LEU A 164 15.30 -29.14 -16.94
CA LEU A 164 16.07 -28.45 -17.97
C LEU A 164 15.68 -28.94 -19.37
N GLU A 165 15.63 -30.26 -19.57
CA GLU A 165 15.19 -30.87 -20.82
C GLU A 165 13.77 -30.42 -21.20
N LYS A 166 12.84 -30.46 -20.23
CA LYS A 166 11.48 -29.96 -20.42
C LYS A 166 11.47 -28.48 -20.79
N ALA A 167 12.28 -27.64 -20.14
CA ALA A 167 12.34 -26.22 -20.43
C ALA A 167 12.94 -25.91 -21.82
N ARG A 168 13.84 -26.77 -22.33
CA ARG A 168 14.43 -26.70 -23.68
C ARG A 168 13.56 -27.31 -24.78
N SER A 169 12.56 -28.13 -24.43
CA SER A 169 11.70 -28.80 -25.42
C SER A 169 10.94 -27.84 -26.35
N ALA A 170 10.69 -26.60 -25.90
CA ALA A 170 9.99 -25.60 -26.69
C ALA A 170 10.99 -24.83 -27.59
N PRO A 171 10.71 -24.69 -28.90
CA PRO A 171 11.63 -24.02 -29.83
C PRO A 171 11.78 -22.52 -29.53
N SER A 172 12.81 -21.88 -30.08
CA SER A 172 12.94 -20.42 -29.99
C SER A 172 11.79 -19.72 -30.72
N ARG A 173 11.28 -18.62 -30.15
CA ARG A 173 10.30 -17.72 -30.78
C ARG A 173 10.95 -16.45 -31.35
N LEU A 174 12.26 -16.28 -31.15
CA LEU A 174 12.96 -15.10 -31.64
C LEU A 174 12.94 -15.07 -33.18
N GLN A 175 12.67 -13.90 -33.74
CA GLN A 175 12.72 -13.64 -35.18
C GLN A 175 13.86 -12.65 -35.45
N PRO A 176 15.12 -13.14 -35.56
CA PRO A 176 16.28 -12.29 -35.81
C PRO A 176 16.22 -11.70 -37.23
N GLU A 177 16.60 -10.43 -37.36
CA GLU A 177 16.71 -9.73 -38.64
C GLU A 177 18.19 -9.61 -39.03
N ALA A 178 18.55 -9.85 -40.28
CA ALA A 178 19.97 -9.91 -40.69
C ALA A 178 20.69 -8.55 -40.62
N GLU A 179 19.94 -7.45 -40.72
CA GLU A 179 20.45 -6.08 -40.68
C GLU A 179 20.76 -5.60 -39.26
N ASP A 180 20.20 -6.30 -38.25
CA ASP A 180 20.45 -6.00 -36.85
C ASP A 180 21.89 -6.29 -36.47
N PHE A 181 22.41 -5.50 -35.55
CA PHE A 181 23.74 -5.77 -35.01
C PHE A 181 23.76 -6.93 -34.06
N ALA A 182 22.75 -7.07 -33.23
CA ALA A 182 22.58 -8.21 -32.34
C ALA A 182 21.20 -8.80 -32.65
N PRO A 183 21.07 -9.56 -33.76
CA PRO A 183 19.79 -10.05 -34.25
C PRO A 183 18.93 -10.76 -33.19
N HIS A 184 19.52 -11.60 -32.34
CA HIS A 184 18.78 -12.29 -31.29
C HIS A 184 18.41 -11.35 -30.15
N ALA A 185 19.35 -10.52 -29.69
CA ALA A 185 19.10 -9.58 -28.61
C ALA A 185 18.08 -8.50 -28.98
N GLN A 186 18.05 -8.05 -30.23
CA GLN A 186 17.07 -7.11 -30.76
C GLN A 186 15.71 -7.81 -31.01
N ALA A 187 15.70 -9.05 -31.49
CA ALA A 187 14.48 -9.85 -31.57
C ALA A 187 13.84 -10.09 -30.18
N ALA A 188 14.65 -10.28 -29.14
CA ALA A 188 14.17 -10.41 -27.77
C ALA A 188 13.52 -9.11 -27.27
N GLU A 189 14.05 -7.94 -27.64
CA GLU A 189 13.40 -6.66 -27.34
C GLU A 189 12.10 -6.50 -28.14
N ARG A 190 12.06 -6.85 -29.43
CA ARG A 190 10.81 -6.82 -30.22
C ARG A 190 9.72 -7.70 -29.60
N LEU A 191 10.11 -8.88 -29.11
CA LEU A 191 9.18 -9.83 -28.50
C LEU A 191 8.61 -9.37 -27.15
N LEU A 192 9.43 -8.76 -26.29
CA LEU A 192 9.06 -8.48 -24.89
C LEU A 192 9.02 -6.99 -24.53
N GLY A 193 9.78 -6.14 -25.20
CA GLY A 193 9.88 -4.70 -24.91
C GLY A 193 8.56 -3.96 -25.09
N GLN A 194 7.79 -4.28 -26.14
CA GLN A 194 6.46 -3.67 -26.32
C GLN A 194 5.48 -4.12 -25.22
N LYS A 195 5.50 -5.41 -24.86
CA LYS A 195 4.69 -5.94 -23.76
C LYS A 195 5.06 -5.30 -22.42
N ASP A 196 6.36 -5.09 -22.20
CA ASP A 196 6.92 -4.43 -21.01
C ASP A 196 6.40 -3.00 -20.88
N ARG A 197 6.50 -2.19 -21.94
CA ARG A 197 5.98 -0.81 -21.99
C ARG A 197 4.49 -0.75 -21.69
N ARG A 198 3.70 -1.56 -22.39
CA ARG A 198 2.25 -1.60 -22.21
C ARG A 198 1.88 -2.00 -20.78
N SER A 199 2.50 -3.04 -20.24
CA SER A 199 2.24 -3.52 -18.87
C SER A 199 2.59 -2.46 -17.81
N ARG A 200 3.70 -1.73 -17.98
CA ARG A 200 4.07 -0.64 -17.08
C ARG A 200 3.14 0.57 -17.21
N ALA A 201 2.76 0.95 -18.43
CA ALA A 201 1.80 2.04 -18.67
C ALA A 201 0.43 1.72 -18.03
N GLU A 202 -0.07 0.49 -18.20
CA GLU A 202 -1.30 0.02 -17.54
C GLU A 202 -1.18 0.05 -16.01
N SER A 203 -0.02 -0.34 -15.47
CA SER A 203 0.24 -0.29 -14.03
C SER A 203 0.24 1.14 -13.48
N ILE A 204 0.88 2.09 -14.20
CA ILE A 204 0.87 3.51 -13.86
C ILE A 204 -0.56 4.07 -13.92
N ARG A 205 -1.30 3.79 -15.01
CA ARG A 205 -2.71 4.20 -15.17
C ARG A 205 -3.55 3.70 -13.99
N ARG A 206 -3.40 2.42 -13.63
CA ARG A 206 -4.13 1.84 -12.50
C ARG A 206 -3.82 2.57 -11.21
N ARG A 207 -2.53 2.85 -10.91
CA ARG A 207 -2.12 3.55 -9.69
C ARG A 207 -2.62 5.00 -9.64
N LEU A 208 -2.51 5.73 -10.74
CA LEU A 208 -3.05 7.10 -10.87
C LEU A 208 -4.57 7.15 -10.68
N ALA A 209 -5.29 6.10 -11.13
CA ALA A 209 -6.73 6.01 -10.98
C ALA A 209 -7.21 5.62 -9.57
N LEU A 210 -6.35 5.04 -8.71
CA LEU A 210 -6.71 4.60 -7.36
C LEU A 210 -7.39 5.68 -6.50
N PRO A 211 -6.83 6.90 -6.32
CA PRO A 211 -7.45 7.93 -5.49
C PRO A 211 -8.84 8.35 -6.02
N TYR A 212 -9.01 8.43 -7.34
CA TYR A 212 -10.29 8.77 -7.97
C TYR A 212 -11.32 7.66 -7.81
N ARG A 213 -10.93 6.39 -7.96
CA ARG A 213 -11.80 5.24 -7.70
C ARG A 213 -12.23 5.16 -6.24
N ALA A 214 -11.32 5.44 -5.31
CA ALA A 214 -11.62 5.50 -3.88
C ALA A 214 -12.58 6.66 -3.55
N ARG A 215 -12.40 7.84 -4.17
CA ARG A 215 -13.33 8.97 -4.07
C ARG A 215 -14.69 8.61 -4.63
N LEU A 216 -14.75 8.06 -5.84
CA LEU A 216 -15.99 7.66 -6.51
C LEU A 216 -16.81 6.67 -5.65
N LYS A 217 -16.15 5.66 -5.07
CA LYS A 217 -16.79 4.69 -4.17
C LYS A 217 -17.34 5.34 -2.89
N ARG A 218 -16.59 6.26 -2.27
CA ARG A 218 -16.99 6.94 -1.02
C ARG A 218 -18.09 7.99 -1.25
N SER A 219 -17.88 8.90 -2.19
CA SER A 219 -18.84 9.95 -2.52
C SER A 219 -20.12 9.36 -3.12
N GLY A 220 -20.02 8.30 -3.93
CA GLY A 220 -21.18 7.60 -4.48
C GLY A 220 -22.10 6.98 -3.41
N ARG A 221 -21.54 6.25 -2.43
CA ARG A 221 -22.31 5.68 -1.30
C ARG A 221 -22.96 6.77 -0.43
N THR A 222 -22.29 7.91 -0.27
CA THR A 222 -22.84 9.05 0.48
C THR A 222 -23.96 9.72 -0.31
N LEU A 223 -23.77 9.90 -1.62
CA LEU A 223 -24.71 10.53 -2.53
C LEU A 223 -26.04 9.76 -2.58
N GLU A 224 -26.02 8.43 -2.58
CA GLU A 224 -27.25 7.61 -2.50
C GLU A 224 -28.09 7.92 -1.25
N LYS A 225 -27.44 8.04 -0.09
CA LYS A 225 -28.14 8.37 1.17
C LYS A 225 -28.69 9.79 1.18
N VAL A 226 -27.89 10.74 0.70
CA VAL A 226 -28.28 12.15 0.62
C VAL A 226 -29.42 12.35 -0.38
N ARG A 227 -29.43 11.61 -1.49
CA ARG A 227 -30.55 11.57 -2.44
C ARG A 227 -31.84 11.08 -1.82
N ALA A 228 -31.77 10.00 -1.03
CA ALA A 228 -32.93 9.50 -0.31
C ALA A 228 -33.48 10.56 0.67
N GLU A 229 -32.62 11.32 1.35
CA GLU A 229 -33.03 12.42 2.22
C GLU A 229 -33.60 13.61 1.45
N ALA A 230 -32.98 14.00 0.34
CA ALA A 230 -33.45 15.07 -0.55
C ALA A 230 -34.80 14.75 -1.23
N ALA A 231 -35.12 13.46 -1.36
CA ALA A 231 -36.39 12.98 -1.91
C ALA A 231 -37.55 13.01 -0.90
N ARG A 232 -37.32 13.36 0.38
CA ARG A 232 -38.35 13.42 1.44
C ARG A 232 -39.24 14.67 1.40
N GLY A 233 -39.24 15.39 0.28
CA GLY A 233 -40.15 16.52 0.07
C GLY A 233 -41.63 16.17 0.27
N PRO A 234 -42.13 15.03 -0.26
CA PRO A 234 -43.51 14.59 -0.05
C PRO A 234 -43.86 14.37 1.42
N ASP A 235 -42.99 13.78 2.24
CA ASP A 235 -43.21 13.62 3.69
C ASP A 235 -43.44 14.98 4.37
N ALA A 236 -42.67 16.00 3.97
CA ALA A 236 -42.83 17.35 4.50
C ALA A 236 -44.21 17.91 4.14
N GLU A 237 -44.62 17.82 2.88
CA GLU A 237 -45.93 18.28 2.43
C GLU A 237 -47.08 17.51 3.09
N GLU A 238 -46.92 16.23 3.40
CA GLU A 238 -47.90 15.47 4.18
C GLU A 238 -48.08 16.06 5.59
N HIS A 239 -46.99 16.38 6.29
CA HIS A 239 -47.07 17.04 7.58
C HIS A 239 -47.73 18.42 7.50
N ARG A 240 -47.52 19.17 6.42
CA ARG A 240 -48.20 20.44 6.17
C ARG A 240 -49.71 20.23 5.98
N ARG A 241 -50.11 19.31 5.10
CA ARG A 241 -51.52 18.99 4.82
C ARG A 241 -52.25 18.55 6.11
N LEU A 242 -51.61 17.71 6.92
CA LEU A 242 -52.17 17.28 8.21
C LEU A 242 -52.28 18.45 9.20
N GLY A 243 -51.27 19.33 9.26
CA GLY A 243 -51.30 20.55 10.09
C GLY A 243 -52.45 21.48 9.72
N GLU A 244 -52.68 21.70 8.42
CA GLU A 244 -53.78 22.50 7.89
C GLU A 244 -55.15 21.86 8.21
N LEU A 245 -55.30 20.55 7.97
CA LEU A 245 -56.54 19.81 8.25
C LEU A 245 -56.90 19.83 9.75
N LEU A 246 -55.91 19.63 10.62
CA LEU A 246 -56.08 19.70 12.07
C LEU A 246 -56.44 21.12 12.52
N SER A 247 -55.83 22.14 11.92
CA SER A 247 -56.11 23.55 12.22
C SER A 247 -57.55 23.93 11.86
N GLN A 248 -58.05 23.50 10.69
CA GLN A 248 -59.43 23.74 10.25
C GLN A 248 -60.47 23.02 11.13
N ASN A 249 -60.10 21.88 11.72
CA ASN A 249 -61.00 21.05 12.53
C ASN A 249 -60.68 21.09 14.04
N LEU A 250 -60.03 22.15 14.53
CA LEU A 250 -59.60 22.27 15.94
C LEU A 250 -60.73 21.99 16.95
N HIS A 251 -61.95 22.42 16.66
CA HIS A 251 -63.13 22.22 17.52
C HIS A 251 -63.55 20.75 17.70
N ARG A 252 -63.11 19.85 16.79
CA ARG A 252 -63.43 18.42 16.84
C ARG A 252 -62.37 17.59 17.56
N LEU A 253 -61.21 18.19 17.86
CA LEU A 253 -60.09 17.52 18.52
C LEU A 253 -60.29 17.52 20.04
N ARG A 254 -60.26 16.35 20.66
CA ARG A 254 -60.32 16.19 22.12
C ARG A 254 -58.95 15.78 22.68
N ARG A 255 -58.61 16.32 23.85
CA ARG A 255 -57.38 15.93 24.57
C ARG A 255 -57.46 14.47 24.98
N GLY A 256 -56.38 13.71 24.81
CA GLY A 256 -56.33 12.29 25.14
C GLY A 256 -56.85 11.34 24.05
N ALA A 257 -57.36 11.86 22.93
CA ALA A 257 -57.78 11.04 21.80
C ALA A 257 -56.57 10.47 21.03
N THR A 258 -56.68 9.21 20.59
CA THR A 258 -55.68 8.53 19.75
C THR A 258 -55.97 8.66 18.25
N GLU A 259 -57.17 9.13 17.90
CA GLU A 259 -57.64 9.28 16.53
C GLU A 259 -58.79 10.29 16.47
N ALA A 260 -58.95 10.92 15.30
CA ALA A 260 -60.08 11.80 15.01
C ALA A 260 -60.48 11.70 13.53
N THR A 261 -61.79 11.71 13.28
CA THR A 261 -62.36 11.86 11.93
C THR A 261 -62.54 13.35 11.65
N LEU A 262 -61.80 13.84 10.64
CA LEU A 262 -61.75 15.24 10.27
C LEU A 262 -62.38 15.43 8.90
N THR A 263 -63.07 16.55 8.68
CA THR A 263 -63.62 16.87 7.36
C THR A 263 -62.59 17.64 6.56
N ALA A 264 -62.16 17.07 5.44
CA ALA A 264 -61.34 17.73 4.43
C ALA A 264 -62.25 18.32 3.35
N TYR A 265 -62.09 19.62 3.07
CA TYR A 265 -62.80 20.29 1.99
C TYR A 265 -61.91 20.26 0.74
N THR A 266 -62.33 19.53 -0.30
CA THR A 266 -61.62 19.40 -1.57
C THR A 266 -62.46 19.95 -2.72
N GLU A 267 -61.85 20.15 -3.90
CA GLU A 267 -62.56 20.59 -5.11
C GLU A 267 -63.70 19.62 -5.52
N SER A 268 -63.61 18.35 -5.10
CA SER A 268 -64.59 17.29 -5.37
C SER A 268 -65.69 17.15 -4.32
N GLY A 269 -65.68 17.96 -3.25
CA GLY A 269 -66.64 17.92 -2.15
C GLY A 269 -66.02 17.65 -0.77
N MET A 270 -66.85 17.25 0.19
CA MET A 270 -66.44 16.94 1.57
C MET A 270 -66.00 15.47 1.67
N GLU A 271 -64.79 15.25 2.18
CA GLU A 271 -64.24 13.91 2.46
C GLU A 271 -63.97 13.77 3.97
N GLU A 272 -64.33 12.62 4.55
CA GLU A 272 -63.97 12.31 5.94
C GLU A 272 -62.64 11.57 5.99
N VAL A 273 -61.63 12.19 6.60
CA VAL A 273 -60.29 11.64 6.74
C VAL A 273 -60.03 11.28 8.20
N ARG A 274 -59.70 10.01 8.46
CA ARG A 274 -59.32 9.53 9.79
C ARG A 274 -57.82 9.77 10.02
N VAL A 275 -57.51 10.59 11.01
CA VAL A 275 -56.13 10.99 11.36
C VAL A 275 -55.75 10.44 12.73
N LYS A 276 -54.54 9.88 12.85
CA LYS A 276 -53.98 9.42 14.13
C LYS A 276 -53.45 10.59 14.94
N LEU A 277 -53.70 10.59 16.24
CA LEU A 277 -53.36 11.65 17.17
C LEU A 277 -52.46 11.09 18.29
N ASP A 278 -51.53 11.92 18.78
CA ASP A 278 -50.80 11.64 20.03
C ASP A 278 -51.66 12.03 21.25
N PRO A 279 -52.13 11.09 22.08
CA PRO A 279 -53.00 11.39 23.21
C PRO A 279 -52.34 12.28 24.28
N LYS A 280 -51.00 12.38 24.28
CA LYS A 280 -50.26 13.24 25.20
C LYS A 280 -50.29 14.72 24.84
N ARG A 281 -50.66 15.06 23.60
CA ARG A 281 -50.67 16.44 23.07
C ARG A 281 -52.07 17.03 23.08
N GLY A 282 -52.17 18.30 23.45
CA GLY A 282 -53.40 19.09 23.30
C GLY A 282 -53.71 19.39 21.82
N PRO A 283 -54.95 19.77 21.47
CA PRO A 283 -55.37 20.07 20.09
C PRO A 283 -54.45 21.05 19.34
N LYS A 284 -54.07 22.16 19.98
CA LYS A 284 -53.16 23.16 19.39
C LYS A 284 -51.73 22.62 19.26
N GLU A 285 -51.26 21.86 20.25
CA GLU A 285 -49.93 21.23 20.23
C GLU A 285 -49.78 20.19 19.13
N GLN A 286 -50.86 19.49 18.74
CA GLN A 286 -50.85 18.59 17.58
C GLN A 286 -50.57 19.36 16.29
N VAL A 287 -51.29 20.47 16.08
CA VAL A 287 -51.14 21.35 14.91
C VAL A 287 -49.72 21.92 14.87
N ASP A 288 -49.26 22.49 15.98
CA ASP A 288 -47.92 23.08 16.10
C ASP A 288 -46.82 22.04 15.87
N TRP A 289 -47.02 20.80 16.32
CA TRP A 289 -46.09 19.71 16.07
C TRP A 289 -45.99 19.36 14.58
N HIS A 290 -47.11 19.26 13.87
CA HIS A 290 -47.12 18.99 12.43
C HIS A 290 -46.42 20.11 11.64
N PHE A 291 -46.69 21.37 11.96
CA PHE A 291 -45.97 22.51 11.35
C PHE A 291 -44.48 22.55 11.71
N HIS A 292 -44.11 22.15 12.93
CA HIS A 292 -42.72 22.02 13.34
C HIS A 292 -42.02 20.90 12.55
N GLN A 293 -42.65 19.73 12.39
CA GLN A 293 -42.12 18.65 11.57
C GLN A 293 -41.95 19.08 10.10
N TYR A 294 -42.93 19.78 9.53
CA TYR A 294 -42.84 20.35 8.18
C TYR A 294 -41.61 21.24 8.03
N LYS A 295 -41.45 22.26 8.89
CA LYS A 295 -40.29 23.18 8.83
C LYS A 295 -38.97 22.45 9.01
N ARG A 296 -38.91 21.46 9.91
CA ARG A 296 -37.71 20.65 10.16
C ARG A 296 -37.34 19.80 8.94
N LEU A 297 -38.31 19.11 8.35
CA LEU A 297 -38.11 18.27 7.17
C LEU A 297 -37.74 19.12 5.95
N LEU A 298 -38.39 20.26 5.73
CA LEU A 298 -38.10 21.16 4.62
C LEU A 298 -36.65 21.69 4.68
N ARG A 299 -36.18 22.12 5.87
CA ARG A 299 -34.78 22.51 6.09
C ARG A 299 -33.81 21.35 5.81
N GLY A 300 -34.16 20.14 6.26
CA GLY A 300 -33.37 18.93 5.99
C GLY A 300 -33.27 18.63 4.50
N VAL A 301 -34.39 18.69 3.76
CA VAL A 301 -34.45 18.50 2.31
C VAL A 301 -33.63 19.56 1.57
N GLU A 302 -33.72 20.83 1.96
CA GLU A 302 -32.93 21.91 1.33
C GLU A 302 -31.43 21.67 1.53
N GLN A 303 -31.01 21.36 2.76
CA GLN A 303 -29.61 21.06 3.08
C GLN A 303 -29.13 19.81 2.34
N ALA A 304 -29.95 18.76 2.28
CA ALA A 304 -29.66 17.54 1.55
C ALA A 304 -29.49 17.81 0.04
N ARG A 305 -30.35 18.63 -0.58
CA ARG A 305 -30.24 19.01 -2.00
C ARG A 305 -28.95 19.77 -2.30
N ARG A 306 -28.53 20.69 -1.42
CA ARG A 306 -27.25 21.41 -1.57
C ARG A 306 -26.07 20.42 -1.54
N ARG A 307 -26.06 19.55 -0.53
CA ARG A 307 -25.03 18.50 -0.38
C ARG A 307 -25.06 17.49 -1.53
N GLU A 308 -26.22 17.18 -2.08
CA GLU A 308 -26.38 16.32 -3.25
C GLU A 308 -25.66 16.93 -4.45
N ALA A 309 -25.89 18.21 -4.74
CA ALA A 309 -25.27 18.91 -5.85
C ALA A 309 -23.74 18.93 -5.73
N GLU A 310 -23.21 19.17 -4.53
CA GLU A 310 -21.77 19.12 -4.25
C GLU A 310 -21.19 17.73 -4.51
N LEU A 311 -21.77 16.69 -3.89
CA LEU A 311 -21.33 15.31 -4.07
C LEU A 311 -21.46 14.82 -5.52
N ALA A 312 -22.50 15.25 -6.24
CA ALA A 312 -22.69 14.93 -7.65
C ALA A 312 -21.57 15.54 -8.52
N ARG A 313 -21.15 16.78 -8.24
CA ARG A 313 -19.99 17.40 -8.91
C ARG A 313 -18.69 16.66 -8.60
N GLU A 314 -18.45 16.28 -7.35
CA GLU A 314 -17.27 15.49 -6.98
C GLU A 314 -17.22 14.15 -7.72
N VAL A 315 -18.36 13.45 -7.81
CA VAL A 315 -18.49 12.19 -8.53
C VAL A 315 -18.23 12.38 -10.02
N ALA A 316 -18.77 13.44 -10.63
CA ALA A 316 -18.52 13.77 -12.03
C ALA A 316 -17.04 14.04 -12.31
N GLN A 317 -16.40 14.88 -11.49
CA GLN A 317 -14.97 15.18 -11.61
C GLN A 317 -14.09 13.93 -11.46
N ALA A 318 -14.39 13.06 -10.49
CA ALA A 318 -13.64 11.83 -10.30
C ALA A 318 -13.79 10.87 -11.49
N ARG A 319 -14.98 10.81 -12.12
CA ARG A 319 -15.20 10.00 -13.33
C ARG A 319 -14.43 10.57 -14.52
N GLU A 320 -14.52 11.87 -14.75
CA GLU A 320 -13.82 12.54 -15.82
C GLU A 320 -12.30 12.34 -15.71
N ALA A 321 -11.74 12.45 -14.50
CA ALA A 321 -10.32 12.20 -14.27
C ALA A 321 -9.91 10.74 -14.61
N ILE A 322 -10.73 9.75 -14.29
CA ILE A 322 -10.48 8.35 -14.66
C ILE A 322 -10.53 8.19 -16.19
N GLU A 323 -11.51 8.79 -16.84
CA GLU A 323 -11.69 8.72 -18.29
C GLU A 323 -10.54 9.40 -19.05
N GLN A 324 -10.05 10.53 -18.54
CA GLN A 324 -8.84 11.19 -19.04
C GLN A 324 -7.63 10.26 -18.93
N LEU A 325 -7.42 9.60 -17.78
CA LEU A 325 -6.32 8.62 -17.60
C LEU A 325 -6.43 7.40 -18.53
N GLU A 326 -7.64 6.98 -18.87
CA GLU A 326 -7.89 5.89 -19.83
C GLU A 326 -7.54 6.28 -21.26
N ARG A 327 -7.75 7.55 -21.63
CA ARG A 327 -7.39 8.11 -22.95
C ARG A 327 -5.92 8.49 -23.09
N MET A 328 -5.17 8.58 -21.98
CA MET A 328 -3.74 8.92 -22.04
C MET A 328 -2.95 7.88 -22.84
N GLU A 329 -2.10 8.38 -23.73
CA GLU A 329 -1.14 7.59 -24.48
C GLU A 329 -0.11 6.92 -23.57
N GLU A 330 0.42 5.78 -24.01
CA GLU A 330 1.42 5.01 -23.25
C GLU A 330 2.65 5.84 -22.94
N ALA A 331 3.17 6.63 -23.88
CA ALA A 331 4.34 7.48 -23.67
C ALA A 331 4.13 8.50 -22.55
N ALA A 332 2.96 9.14 -22.50
CA ALA A 332 2.59 10.10 -21.46
C ALA A 332 2.43 9.43 -20.08
N LEU A 333 1.94 8.19 -20.04
CA LEU A 333 1.87 7.40 -18.81
C LEU A 333 3.27 7.00 -18.34
N LEU A 334 4.14 6.53 -19.23
CA LEU A 334 5.52 6.14 -18.90
C LEU A 334 6.34 7.32 -18.38
N ALA A 335 6.06 8.54 -18.82
CA ALA A 335 6.66 9.76 -18.26
C ALA A 335 6.31 9.98 -16.77
N GLN A 336 5.22 9.39 -16.28
CA GLN A 336 4.82 9.42 -14.86
C GLN A 336 5.34 8.21 -14.07
N ALA A 337 6.52 7.70 -14.43
CA ALA A 337 7.12 6.51 -13.83
C ALA A 337 7.31 6.61 -12.30
N GLU A 338 7.38 7.80 -11.72
CA GLU A 338 7.57 8.03 -10.28
C GLU A 338 6.45 7.41 -9.43
N VAL A 339 5.25 7.31 -10.02
CA VAL A 339 4.09 6.66 -9.40
C VAL A 339 4.35 5.18 -9.11
N LEU A 340 5.26 4.53 -9.84
CA LEU A 340 5.66 3.15 -9.57
C LEU A 340 6.54 3.00 -8.33
N GLN A 341 7.23 4.06 -7.92
CA GLN A 341 8.05 4.08 -6.70
C GLN A 341 7.28 4.54 -5.47
N LEU A 342 6.16 5.25 -5.65
CA LEU A 342 5.31 5.61 -4.52
C LEU A 342 4.85 4.33 -3.81
N PRO A 343 4.98 4.27 -2.47
CA PRO A 343 4.40 3.18 -1.71
C PRO A 343 2.91 3.20 -2.00
N THR A 344 2.43 2.17 -2.69
CA THR A 344 0.99 1.93 -2.77
C THR A 344 0.54 1.78 -1.33
N GLY A 345 -0.42 2.59 -0.87
CA GLY A 345 -1.07 2.46 0.44
C GLY A 345 -1.81 1.12 0.65
N GLU A 346 -1.47 0.12 -0.16
CA GLU A 346 -1.69 -1.30 -0.05
C GLU A 346 -0.35 -2.04 0.13
N GLU A 347 0.57 -1.52 0.94
CA GLU A 347 1.14 -2.41 1.95
C GLU A 347 -0.05 -2.79 2.84
N GLY A 348 -0.81 -3.80 2.39
CA GLY A 348 -1.47 -4.67 3.34
C GLY A 348 -0.43 -5.01 4.41
N PRO A 349 -0.83 -5.13 5.69
CA PRO A 349 0.13 -5.35 6.75
C PRO A 349 1.10 -6.44 6.26
N PRO A 350 2.42 -6.18 6.20
CA PRO A 350 3.38 -7.20 5.79
C PRO A 350 2.96 -8.47 6.53
N GLU A 351 2.94 -9.64 5.89
CA GLU A 351 2.65 -10.91 6.58
C GLU A 351 3.53 -11.02 7.83
N GLY A 352 3.01 -10.52 8.93
CA GLY A 352 3.83 -9.74 9.84
C GLY A 352 2.86 -9.13 10.83
N ARG A 353 3.09 -9.54 12.07
CA ARG A 353 2.23 -9.32 13.23
C ARG A 353 1.61 -7.91 13.23
N PRO A 354 0.35 -7.73 13.70
CA PRO A 354 -0.37 -6.45 13.70
C PRO A 354 0.21 -5.41 14.69
N TYR A 355 1.50 -5.49 14.99
CA TYR A 355 2.24 -4.70 15.96
C TYR A 355 3.73 -4.70 15.60
N LYS A 356 4.45 -3.65 16.00
CA LYS A 356 5.91 -3.59 16.03
C LYS A 356 6.41 -4.35 17.25
N GLU A 357 7.50 -5.09 17.12
CA GLU A 357 8.12 -5.80 18.22
C GLU A 357 9.48 -5.17 18.57
N TYR A 358 9.71 -4.95 19.85
CA TYR A 358 10.94 -4.42 20.42
C TYR A 358 11.44 -5.36 21.51
N VAL A 359 12.74 -5.37 21.73
CA VAL A 359 13.37 -6.10 22.83
C VAL A 359 13.77 -5.09 23.90
N GLY A 360 13.12 -5.18 25.05
CA GLY A 360 13.46 -4.43 26.26
C GLY A 360 14.57 -5.10 27.06
N HIS A 361 14.82 -4.56 28.24
CA HIS A 361 15.79 -5.08 29.19
C HIS A 361 15.55 -6.57 29.49
N GLY A 362 16.64 -7.34 29.58
CA GLY A 362 16.57 -8.78 29.86
C GLY A 362 16.02 -9.65 28.73
N GLY A 363 15.96 -9.14 27.49
CA GLY A 363 15.42 -9.90 26.35
C GLY A 363 13.89 -9.92 26.28
N GLN A 364 13.22 -9.15 27.14
CA GLN A 364 11.77 -9.16 27.23
C GLN A 364 11.13 -8.49 26.01
N ARG A 365 10.16 -9.18 25.40
CA ARG A 365 9.47 -8.69 24.19
C ARG A 365 8.46 -7.60 24.56
N ILE A 366 8.37 -6.55 23.74
CA ILE A 366 7.40 -5.46 23.89
C ILE A 366 6.73 -5.23 22.53
N TRP A 367 5.40 -5.26 22.50
CA TRP A 367 4.59 -5.11 21.29
C TRP A 367 3.93 -3.74 21.23
N VAL A 368 4.00 -3.04 20.10
CA VAL A 368 3.44 -1.69 19.94
C VAL A 368 2.57 -1.64 18.69
N GLY A 369 1.29 -1.28 18.83
CA GLY A 369 0.38 -1.18 17.69
C GLY A 369 0.79 -0.09 16.69
N ARG A 370 0.58 -0.33 15.39
CA ARG A 370 1.00 0.61 14.32
C ARG A 370 -0.04 1.68 14.00
N GLY A 371 -1.29 1.45 14.41
CA GLY A 371 -2.42 2.33 14.14
C GLY A 371 -3.67 1.88 14.89
N ALA A 372 -4.78 2.57 14.69
CA ALA A 372 -6.03 2.34 15.43
C ALA A 372 -6.61 0.92 15.27
N GLU A 373 -6.58 0.35 14.07
CA GLU A 373 -7.06 -1.02 13.79
C GLU A 373 -6.11 -2.10 14.34
N ASP A 374 -4.81 -1.82 14.25
CA ASP A 374 -3.74 -2.67 14.79
C ASP A 374 -3.76 -2.67 16.33
N ASN A 375 -4.05 -1.53 16.96
CA ASN A 375 -4.25 -1.40 18.40
C ASN A 375 -5.39 -2.29 18.90
N ASP A 376 -6.52 -2.29 18.20
CA ASP A 376 -7.66 -3.17 18.52
C ASP A 376 -7.29 -4.64 18.40
N THR A 377 -6.59 -4.99 17.32
CA THR A 377 -6.15 -6.36 17.06
C THR A 377 -5.13 -6.80 18.11
N LEU A 378 -4.16 -5.95 18.46
CA LEU A 378 -3.16 -6.20 19.49
C LEU A 378 -3.82 -6.42 20.85
N SER A 379 -4.72 -5.52 21.27
CA SER A 379 -5.34 -5.56 22.60
C SER A 379 -6.37 -6.68 22.78
N PHE A 380 -7.15 -7.02 21.75
CA PHE A 380 -8.29 -7.94 21.89
C PHE A 380 -8.16 -9.27 21.15
N LYS A 381 -7.28 -9.39 20.15
CA LYS A 381 -7.08 -10.65 19.39
C LYS A 381 -5.74 -11.32 19.67
N VAL A 382 -4.67 -10.54 19.86
CA VAL A 382 -3.31 -11.07 20.06
C VAL A 382 -2.98 -11.24 21.54
N ALA A 383 -3.23 -10.22 22.36
CA ALA A 383 -2.82 -10.22 23.75
C ALA A 383 -3.63 -11.20 24.60
N ARG A 384 -2.96 -11.89 25.53
CA ARG A 384 -3.61 -12.77 26.49
C ARG A 384 -4.10 -11.97 27.70
N PRO A 385 -5.12 -12.45 28.45
CA PRO A 385 -5.73 -11.68 29.55
C PRO A 385 -4.75 -11.25 30.66
N TYR A 386 -3.64 -11.97 30.83
CA TYR A 386 -2.61 -11.69 31.84
C TYR A 386 -1.42 -10.88 31.33
N HIS A 387 -1.37 -10.54 30.04
CA HIS A 387 -0.37 -9.61 29.52
C HIS A 387 -0.61 -8.20 30.08
N LEU A 388 0.45 -7.41 30.15
CA LEU A 388 0.36 -6.03 30.61
C LEU A 388 0.17 -5.09 29.42
N TRP A 389 -0.82 -4.22 29.49
CA TRP A 389 -1.10 -3.19 28.51
C TRP A 389 -0.73 -1.82 29.07
N LEU A 390 -0.17 -0.95 28.23
CA LEU A 390 0.23 0.41 28.56
C LEU A 390 -0.22 1.39 27.49
N HIS A 391 -0.51 2.63 27.90
CA HIS A 391 -0.90 3.73 27.02
C HIS A 391 -0.59 5.09 27.66
N ALA A 392 -0.29 6.08 26.82
CA ALA A 392 -0.03 7.45 27.27
C ALA A 392 -1.32 8.11 27.76
N ARG A 393 -1.35 8.53 29.03
CA ARG A 393 -2.58 9.01 29.66
C ARG A 393 -3.02 10.33 29.05
N GLY A 394 -4.31 10.44 28.71
CA GLY A 394 -4.89 11.68 28.19
C GLY A 394 -4.48 12.06 26.77
N GLN A 395 -3.68 11.24 26.08
CA GLN A 395 -3.16 11.54 24.75
C GLN A 395 -3.52 10.43 23.75
N PRO A 396 -3.82 10.75 22.48
CA PRO A 396 -3.92 9.72 21.44
C PRO A 396 -2.55 9.05 21.24
N GLY A 397 -2.53 7.73 21.08
CA GLY A 397 -1.26 7.00 20.94
C GLY A 397 -1.43 5.50 20.70
N SER A 398 -0.31 4.84 20.43
CA SER A 398 -0.26 3.39 20.23
C SER A 398 -0.53 2.62 21.53
N HIS A 399 -1.20 1.47 21.40
CA HIS A 399 -1.29 0.50 22.48
C HIS A 399 0.03 -0.25 22.59
N VAL A 400 0.57 -0.33 23.80
CA VAL A 400 1.80 -1.10 24.08
C VAL A 400 1.43 -2.30 24.94
N VAL A 401 1.90 -3.49 24.58
CA VAL A 401 1.65 -4.73 25.32
C VAL A 401 2.97 -5.42 25.63
N VAL A 402 3.17 -5.76 26.90
CA VAL A 402 4.25 -6.63 27.37
C VAL A 402 3.68 -8.03 27.57
N PRO A 403 4.09 -9.03 26.76
CA PRO A 403 3.74 -10.43 26.95
C PRO A 403 4.39 -10.94 28.23
N LEU A 404 3.61 -11.59 29.08
CA LEU A 404 4.06 -12.11 30.37
C LEU A 404 3.58 -13.54 30.50
N GLU A 405 4.20 -14.31 31.38
CA GLU A 405 3.66 -15.60 31.81
C GLU A 405 2.61 -15.42 32.91
N LYS A 406 1.76 -16.44 33.10
CA LYS A 406 0.69 -16.39 34.09
C LYS A 406 1.28 -16.35 35.50
N GLY A 407 1.14 -15.22 36.20
CA GLY A 407 1.62 -15.05 37.58
C GLY A 407 2.99 -14.36 37.69
N MET A 408 3.60 -13.96 36.58
CA MET A 408 4.85 -13.22 36.57
C MET A 408 4.60 -11.72 36.82
N GLU A 409 5.38 -11.11 37.70
CA GLU A 409 5.44 -9.66 37.85
C GLU A 409 6.42 -9.05 36.84
N VAL A 410 6.10 -7.87 36.31
CA VAL A 410 6.93 -7.21 35.31
C VAL A 410 8.12 -6.54 36.00
N PRO A 411 9.38 -6.84 35.60
CA PRO A 411 10.53 -6.12 36.09
C PRO A 411 10.40 -4.62 35.82
N GLN A 412 10.81 -3.78 36.77
CA GLN A 412 10.70 -2.33 36.66
C GLN A 412 11.37 -1.78 35.40
N GLU A 413 12.53 -2.33 35.01
CA GLU A 413 13.24 -1.94 33.79
C GLU A 413 12.42 -2.17 32.51
N VAL A 414 11.70 -3.28 32.42
CA VAL A 414 10.82 -3.60 31.28
C VAL A 414 9.61 -2.67 31.26
N LEU A 415 9.05 -2.37 32.44
CA LEU A 415 7.94 -1.44 32.56
C LEU A 415 8.33 -0.04 32.09
N LEU A 416 9.54 0.42 32.45
CA LEU A 416 10.10 1.68 31.98
C LEU A 416 10.33 1.66 30.47
N ASP A 417 10.91 0.60 29.92
CA ASP A 417 11.12 0.48 28.48
C ASP A 417 9.79 0.54 27.69
N ALA A 418 8.76 -0.15 28.17
CA ALA A 418 7.43 -0.11 27.56
C ALA A 418 6.78 1.29 27.65
N ALA A 419 7.00 2.00 28.76
CA ALA A 419 6.50 3.37 28.93
C ALA A 419 7.18 4.37 27.99
N HIS A 420 8.50 4.25 27.78
CA HIS A 420 9.23 5.06 26.81
C HIS A 420 8.70 4.86 25.38
N LEU A 421 8.36 3.62 25.03
CA LEU A 421 7.72 3.31 23.75
C LEU A 421 6.30 3.88 23.66
N ALA A 422 5.50 3.79 24.73
CA ALA A 422 4.15 4.34 24.77
C ALA A 422 4.14 5.85 24.57
N LEU A 423 5.05 6.57 25.23
CA LEU A 423 5.19 8.03 25.09
C LEU A 423 5.72 8.41 23.70
N HIS A 424 6.74 7.71 23.19
CA HIS A 424 7.31 7.98 21.87
C HIS A 424 6.31 7.79 20.72
N HIS A 425 5.42 6.80 20.82
CA HIS A 425 4.37 6.53 19.82
C HIS A 425 3.01 7.15 20.21
N SER A 426 3.02 8.25 20.96
CA SER A 426 1.83 9.04 21.33
C SER A 426 1.93 10.51 20.89
N GLY A 427 0.86 11.27 21.14
CA GLY A 427 0.86 12.73 20.99
C GLY A 427 1.90 13.46 21.87
N ALA A 428 2.42 12.82 22.93
CA ALA A 428 3.47 13.37 23.80
C ALA A 428 4.90 13.14 23.27
N LYS A 429 5.05 12.82 21.98
CA LYS A 429 6.36 12.56 21.37
C LYS A 429 7.25 13.79 21.46
N GLY A 430 8.40 13.64 22.13
CA GLY A 430 9.39 14.71 22.31
C GLY A 430 9.24 15.49 23.62
N GLU A 431 8.21 15.21 24.43
CA GLU A 431 8.09 15.79 25.76
C GLU A 431 9.12 15.18 26.73
N PRO A 432 9.74 15.98 27.63
CA PRO A 432 10.76 15.48 28.56
C PRO A 432 10.18 14.60 29.67
N ARG A 433 8.88 14.68 29.93
CA ARG A 433 8.14 13.89 30.93
C ARG A 433 6.76 13.56 30.38
N GLY A 434 6.25 12.38 30.71
CA GLY A 434 4.89 11.98 30.36
C GLY A 434 4.29 11.04 31.41
N GLU A 435 2.96 10.98 31.47
CA GLU A 435 2.23 10.06 32.33
C GLU A 435 1.75 8.85 31.52
N VAL A 436 1.98 7.65 32.05
CA VAL A 436 1.61 6.39 31.40
C VAL A 436 0.69 5.60 32.32
N SER A 437 -0.44 5.16 31.76
CA SER A 437 -1.34 4.21 32.41
C SER A 437 -0.95 2.79 32.02
N TYR A 438 -0.98 1.86 32.98
CA TYR A 438 -0.81 0.44 32.71
C TYR A 438 -1.82 -0.42 33.45
N VAL A 439 -2.25 -1.50 32.79
CA VAL A 439 -3.27 -2.42 33.30
C VAL A 439 -3.13 -3.81 32.65
N PRO A 440 -3.43 -4.91 33.35
CA PRO A 440 -3.61 -6.20 32.70
C PRO A 440 -4.73 -6.20 31.66
N VAL A 441 -4.51 -6.88 30.53
CA VAL A 441 -5.44 -6.90 29.38
C VAL A 441 -6.85 -7.40 29.76
N LYS A 442 -7.00 -8.28 30.76
CA LYS A 442 -8.30 -8.73 31.27
C LYS A 442 -9.23 -7.62 31.77
N PHE A 443 -8.68 -6.44 32.08
CA PHE A 443 -9.46 -5.28 32.53
C PHE A 443 -9.77 -4.30 31.40
N LEU A 444 -9.36 -4.59 30.15
CA LEU A 444 -9.76 -3.87 28.96
C LEU A 444 -11.13 -4.35 28.46
N ARG A 445 -11.97 -3.42 28.00
CA ARG A 445 -13.26 -3.67 27.37
C ARG A 445 -13.39 -2.84 26.11
N LYS A 446 -13.85 -3.47 25.03
CA LYS A 446 -14.20 -2.77 23.78
C LYS A 446 -15.65 -2.30 23.84
N VAL A 447 -15.89 -1.04 23.51
CA VAL A 447 -17.24 -0.49 23.38
C VAL A 447 -17.82 -0.89 22.03
N LYS A 448 -19.00 -1.50 22.02
CA LYS A 448 -19.67 -1.92 20.78
C LYS A 448 -20.09 -0.67 19.99
N GLY A 449 -19.51 -0.49 18.79
CA GLY A 449 -19.80 0.64 17.91
C GLY A 449 -18.87 1.85 18.05
N ALA A 450 -17.86 1.78 18.92
CA ALA A 450 -16.83 2.82 19.02
C ALA A 450 -15.82 2.78 17.86
N ALA A 451 -15.12 3.89 17.64
CA ALA A 451 -14.06 3.97 16.64
C ALA A 451 -12.94 2.96 16.94
N PRO A 452 -12.24 2.43 15.91
CA PRO A 452 -11.08 1.57 16.12
C PRO A 452 -10.05 2.24 17.04
N GLY A 453 -9.47 1.46 17.96
CA GLY A 453 -8.49 1.92 18.95
C GLY A 453 -9.11 2.47 20.24
N GLN A 454 -10.43 2.66 20.30
CA GLN A 454 -11.09 3.17 21.50
C GLN A 454 -11.37 2.04 22.51
N VAL A 455 -10.75 2.14 23.69
CA VAL A 455 -10.83 1.13 24.74
C VAL A 455 -11.26 1.73 26.07
N LEU A 456 -12.03 0.97 26.85
CA LEU A 456 -12.29 1.25 28.26
C LEU A 456 -11.40 0.34 29.10
N TYR A 457 -10.69 0.89 30.07
CA TYR A 457 -9.94 0.13 31.07
C TYR A 457 -10.39 0.52 32.47
N SER A 458 -10.22 -0.41 33.40
CA SER A 458 -10.51 -0.23 34.82
C SER A 458 -9.32 -0.73 35.65
N ARG A 459 -9.17 -0.23 36.89
CA ARG A 459 -8.05 -0.58 37.79
C ARG A 459 -6.68 -0.25 37.18
N GLU A 460 -6.60 0.88 36.48
CA GLU A 460 -5.32 1.39 35.99
C GLU A 460 -4.39 1.75 37.16
N LYS A 461 -3.10 1.56 36.94
CA LYS A 461 -2.06 2.20 37.72
C LYS A 461 -1.38 3.21 36.80
N THR A 462 -1.10 4.41 37.32
CA THR A 462 -0.40 5.44 36.56
C THR A 462 0.94 5.73 37.21
N PHE A 463 1.90 6.11 36.37
CA PHE A 463 3.19 6.59 36.84
C PHE A 463 3.75 7.60 35.84
N GLN A 464 4.57 8.52 36.35
CA GLN A 464 5.23 9.52 35.54
C GLN A 464 6.63 9.02 35.16
N VAL A 465 6.97 9.17 33.88
CA VAL A 465 8.28 8.77 33.34
C VAL A 465 8.98 10.00 32.76
N ARG A 466 10.25 10.16 33.11
CA ARG A 466 11.14 11.11 32.44
C ARG A 466 11.75 10.40 31.23
N MET A 467 11.69 11.02 30.06
CA MET A 467 12.23 10.43 28.85
C MET A 467 13.76 10.42 28.88
N GLU A 468 14.34 9.23 28.70
CA GLU A 468 15.78 8.99 28.54
C GLU A 468 16.09 8.70 27.06
N PRO A 469 16.74 9.64 26.33
CA PRO A 469 17.04 9.47 24.91
C PRO A 469 17.86 8.21 24.60
N ASP A 470 18.89 7.91 25.40
CA ASP A 470 19.77 6.75 25.18
C ASP A 470 19.03 5.42 25.34
N ARG A 471 18.11 5.33 26.31
CA ARG A 471 17.24 4.16 26.52
C ARG A 471 16.29 3.98 25.34
N LEU A 472 15.68 5.06 24.87
CA LEU A 472 14.79 5.02 23.71
C LEU A 472 15.55 4.63 22.43
N GLU A 473 16.74 5.18 22.20
CA GLU A 473 17.55 4.85 21.02
C GLU A 473 17.94 3.36 21.01
N ARG A 474 18.33 2.81 22.17
CA ARG A 474 18.57 1.37 22.34
C ARG A 474 17.35 0.54 21.96
N LEU A 475 16.16 0.91 22.44
CA LEU A 475 14.92 0.21 22.11
C LEU A 475 14.58 0.31 20.62
N LEU A 476 14.78 1.47 20.00
CA LEU A 476 14.51 1.65 18.57
C LEU A 476 15.47 0.83 17.69
N LYS A 477 16.71 0.61 18.13
CA LYS A 477 17.69 -0.27 17.46
C LYS A 477 17.33 -1.75 17.54
N THR A 478 16.60 -2.19 18.57
CA THR A 478 16.15 -3.59 18.74
C THR A 478 14.80 -3.87 18.07
N ARG A 479 14.34 -2.98 17.17
CA ARG A 479 13.14 -3.22 16.38
C ARG A 479 13.32 -4.49 15.55
N HIS A 480 12.67 -5.58 15.96
CA HIS A 480 12.55 -6.76 15.12
C HIS A 480 11.51 -6.48 14.04
N THR A 481 12.00 -6.16 12.85
CA THR A 481 11.31 -6.55 11.61
C THR A 481 11.93 -7.86 11.13
N GLU A 482 11.57 -8.97 11.79
CA GLU A 482 11.87 -10.31 11.29
C GLU A 482 10.60 -11.16 11.24
N PRO A 483 10.42 -11.97 10.19
CA PRO A 483 9.85 -13.29 10.33
C PRO A 483 10.97 -14.32 10.57
N ALA A 484 10.94 -15.06 11.68
CA ALA A 484 11.46 -16.44 11.85
C ALA A 484 11.23 -16.95 13.29
N PRO A 485 11.22 -18.27 13.59
CA PRO A 485 11.18 -19.48 12.73
C PRO A 485 9.76 -20.13 12.77
N SER A 486 9.35 -21.06 11.91
CA SER A 486 10.00 -22.30 11.40
C SER A 486 9.70 -22.57 9.93
#